data_AF-A0A0M1JTP3-F1
#
_entry.id   AF-A0A0M1JTP3-F1
#
_cell.length_a   1.000
_cell.length_b   1.000
_cell.length_c   1.000
_cell.angle_alpha   90.00
_cell.angle_beta   90.00
_cell.angle_gamma   90.00
#
_symmetry.space_group_name_H-M   'P 1'
#
loop_
_entity.id
_entity.type
_entity.pdbx_description
1 polymer ?
#
loop_
_entity_poly.entity_id
_entity_poly.type
_entity_poly.pdbx_seq_one_letter_code
_entity_poly.pdbx_strand_id
1 'polypeptide(L)'
;MIKLKPSLKLSLNLAIASLLAALAGCTSAPTSNLGRICTYDATKDPEKSLGQNATLIVQEQGGDTIFTYQSLPSVPVAENITLNAKRELVFKNTQLDTARVILLQNKPYFNQLVGEEKPKGFAAVNQFLTCQ
;
A
#
# COMPACT_ATOMS: atom_id res chain seq x y z
N MET A 1 -24.87 58.46 -45.82
CA MET A 1 -24.71 58.95 -44.43
C MET A 1 -24.19 57.75 -43.63
N ILE A 2 -23.03 57.67 -43.00
CA ILE A 2 -21.94 58.59 -42.62
C ILE A 2 -20.62 57.77 -42.72
N LYS A 3 -19.58 58.34 -43.35
CA LYS A 3 -18.18 57.89 -43.20
C LYS A 3 -17.61 58.51 -41.94
N LEU A 4 -16.92 57.74 -41.10
CA LEU A 4 -15.89 58.29 -40.21
C LEU A 4 -14.84 57.22 -39.87
N LYS A 5 -13.62 57.50 -40.28
CA LYS A 5 -12.38 56.99 -39.70
C LYS A 5 -11.61 58.24 -39.28
N PRO A 6 -11.05 58.29 -38.07
CA PRO A 6 -9.63 58.59 -38.02
C PRO A 6 -8.89 57.79 -36.94
N SER A 7 -7.65 57.52 -37.29
CA SER A 7 -6.58 56.98 -36.47
C SER A 7 -6.16 57.97 -35.39
N LEU A 8 -5.93 57.51 -34.15
CA LEU A 8 -5.14 58.27 -33.18
C LEU A 8 -4.13 57.34 -32.48
N LYS A 9 -2.88 57.80 -32.48
CA LYS A 9 -1.68 57.08 -32.08
C LYS A 9 -1.48 57.11 -30.55
N LEU A 10 -1.10 55.95 -30.03
CA LEU A 10 0.06 55.68 -29.16
C LEU A 10 0.46 56.80 -28.16
N SER A 11 0.16 56.58 -26.88
CA SER A 11 1.03 57.03 -25.79
C SER A 11 1.41 55.84 -24.91
N LEU A 12 2.72 55.67 -24.86
CA LEU A 12 3.53 54.77 -24.08
C LEU A 12 3.36 55.09 -22.60
N ASN A 13 3.00 54.11 -21.77
CA ASN A 13 3.38 54.11 -20.36
C ASN A 13 3.76 52.69 -19.95
N LEU A 14 5.06 52.53 -19.73
CA LEU A 14 5.67 51.48 -18.94
C LEU A 14 4.95 51.40 -17.58
N ALA A 15 4.44 50.23 -17.23
CA ALA A 15 4.36 49.80 -15.85
C ALA A 15 4.53 48.29 -15.81
N ILE A 16 5.78 47.89 -15.62
CA ILE A 16 6.16 46.57 -15.14
C ILE A 16 5.50 46.42 -13.76
N ALA A 17 4.49 45.57 -13.67
CA ALA A 17 3.98 45.11 -12.39
C ALA A 17 4.07 43.59 -12.39
N SER A 18 5.20 43.12 -11.89
CA SER A 18 5.53 41.77 -11.52
C SER A 18 4.37 41.12 -10.76
N LEU A 19 3.77 40.08 -11.34
CA LEU A 19 2.86 39.18 -10.63
C LEU A 19 3.26 37.72 -10.89
N LEU A 20 4.53 37.40 -10.64
CA LEU A 20 4.97 36.02 -10.41
C LEU A 20 5.11 35.82 -8.90
N ALA A 21 3.99 35.62 -8.22
CA ALA A 21 3.99 35.22 -6.82
C ALA A 21 2.72 34.40 -6.50
N ALA A 22 2.63 33.18 -7.04
CA ALA A 22 1.76 32.13 -6.49
C ALA A 22 2.12 30.74 -7.05
N LEU A 23 3.39 30.41 -7.18
CA LEU A 23 3.82 29.01 -7.07
C LEU A 23 4.10 28.73 -5.59
N ALA A 24 3.09 28.95 -4.74
CA ALA A 24 2.99 28.18 -3.51
C ALA A 24 2.62 26.77 -3.97
N GLY A 25 3.65 26.00 -4.35
CA GLY A 25 3.50 24.58 -4.54
C GLY A 25 2.78 24.06 -3.31
N CYS A 26 1.61 23.46 -3.52
CA CYS A 26 1.03 22.57 -2.55
C CYS A 26 2.08 21.48 -2.36
N THR A 27 3.00 21.69 -1.43
CA THR A 27 3.68 20.61 -0.75
C THR A 27 2.58 19.94 0.07
N SER A 28 1.73 19.19 -0.63
CA SER A 28 1.01 18.09 -0.02
C SER A 28 2.12 17.22 0.54
N ALA A 29 2.42 17.45 1.82
CA ALA A 29 3.12 16.48 2.65
C ALA A 29 2.48 15.14 2.29
N PRO A 30 3.26 14.10 1.93
CA PRO A 30 2.68 12.80 1.69
C PRO A 30 1.94 12.46 2.98
N THR A 31 0.61 12.58 2.93
CA THR A 31 -0.23 12.09 4.00
C THR A 31 0.09 10.63 4.00
N SER A 32 0.82 10.21 5.04
CA SER A 32 1.07 8.82 5.32
C SER A 32 -0.29 8.22 5.64
N ASN A 33 -1.08 7.97 4.59
CA ASN A 33 -2.32 7.21 4.60
C ASN A 33 -1.91 5.76 4.81
N LEU A 34 -1.34 5.49 5.98
CA LEU A 34 -1.35 4.16 6.57
C LEU A 34 -2.84 3.91 6.81
N GLY A 35 -3.46 3.17 5.90
CA GLY A 35 -4.83 2.72 6.08
C GLY A 35 -4.86 1.59 7.10
N ARG A 36 -5.90 0.76 7.04
CA ARG A 36 -6.08 -0.31 8.03
C ARG A 36 -4.92 -1.28 8.02
N ILE A 37 -4.53 -1.75 9.21
CA ILE A 37 -3.52 -2.79 9.39
C ILE A 37 -4.14 -3.98 10.08
N CYS A 38 -4.04 -5.16 9.47
CA CYS A 38 -4.46 -6.42 10.05
C CYS A 38 -3.26 -7.33 10.29
N THR A 39 -3.14 -7.86 11.49
CA THR A 39 -2.05 -8.77 11.87
C THR A 39 -2.62 -10.13 12.26
N TYR A 40 -1.96 -11.19 11.81
CA TYR A 40 -2.29 -12.55 12.19
C TYR A 40 -1.88 -12.82 13.65
N ASP A 41 -2.85 -13.22 14.46
CA ASP A 41 -2.64 -13.57 15.85
C ASP A 41 -2.46 -15.08 16.02
N ALA A 42 -1.20 -15.51 16.01
CA ALA A 42 -0.84 -16.91 16.15
C ALA A 42 -1.28 -17.52 17.51
N THR A 43 -1.58 -16.71 18.53
CA THR A 43 -2.05 -17.22 19.83
C THR A 43 -3.51 -17.69 19.76
N LYS A 44 -4.28 -17.17 18.80
CA LYS A 44 -5.68 -17.54 18.56
C LYS A 44 -5.85 -18.67 17.54
N ASP A 45 -4.79 -19.04 16.82
CA ASP A 45 -4.80 -20.15 15.88
C ASP A 45 -4.21 -21.42 16.53
N PRO A 46 -5.04 -22.38 16.98
CA PRO A 46 -4.56 -23.62 17.59
C PRO A 46 -3.86 -24.54 16.59
N GLU A 47 -4.16 -24.44 15.30
CA GLU A 47 -3.57 -25.27 14.25
C GLU A 47 -2.29 -24.68 13.68
N LYS A 48 -1.98 -23.41 14.01
CA LYS A 48 -0.82 -22.68 13.51
C LYS A 48 -0.79 -22.68 11.97
N SER A 49 -1.89 -22.25 11.35
CA SER A 49 -2.11 -22.34 9.90
C SER A 49 -1.01 -21.68 9.05
N LEU A 50 -0.37 -20.63 9.59
CA LEU A 50 0.74 -19.92 8.95
C LEU A 50 2.13 -20.56 9.20
N GLY A 51 2.22 -21.51 10.13
CA GLY A 51 3.46 -22.08 10.66
C GLY A 51 3.71 -21.69 12.11
N GLN A 52 4.62 -22.41 12.79
CA GLN A 52 4.90 -22.21 14.22
C GLN A 52 5.55 -20.85 14.51
N ASN A 53 6.43 -20.38 13.62
CA ASN A 53 7.19 -19.15 13.77
C ASN A 53 7.02 -18.30 12.51
N ALA A 54 5.83 -17.78 12.30
CA ALA A 54 5.53 -16.96 11.13
C ALA A 54 4.61 -15.79 11.49
N THR A 55 4.78 -14.69 10.77
CA THR A 55 3.93 -13.51 10.85
C THR A 55 3.28 -13.23 9.51
N LEU A 56 2.06 -12.69 9.57
CA LEU A 56 1.39 -12.12 8.42
C LEU A 56 0.83 -10.75 8.82
N ILE A 57 1.22 -9.73 8.06
CA ILE A 57 0.71 -8.36 8.19
C ILE A 57 0.04 -8.00 6.87
N VAL A 58 -1.17 -7.44 6.95
CA VAL A 58 -1.94 -6.94 5.80
C VAL A 58 -2.15 -5.46 6.03
N GLN A 59 -1.69 -4.63 5.10
CA GLN A 59 -1.67 -3.18 5.29
C GLN A 59 -2.15 -2.46 4.04
N GLU A 60 -2.99 -1.45 4.23
CA GLU A 60 -3.29 -0.48 3.18
C GLU A 60 -2.23 0.64 3.15
N GLN A 61 -1.70 0.89 1.96
CA GLN A 61 -0.72 1.95 1.73
C GLN A 61 -0.94 2.56 0.36
N GLY A 62 -1.29 3.85 0.30
CA GLY A 62 -1.41 4.56 -0.98
C GLY A 62 -2.48 4.00 -1.92
N GLY A 63 -3.52 3.36 -1.39
CA GLY A 63 -4.58 2.71 -2.18
C GLY A 63 -4.28 1.26 -2.58
N ASP A 64 -3.06 0.78 -2.33
CA ASP A 64 -2.69 -0.63 -2.47
C ASP A 64 -2.93 -1.39 -1.17
N THR A 65 -3.13 -2.72 -1.26
CA THR A 65 -3.05 -3.62 -0.11
C THR A 65 -1.83 -4.52 -0.23
N ILE A 66 -1.01 -4.53 0.81
CA ILE A 66 0.23 -5.30 0.87
C ILE A 66 0.07 -6.40 1.92
N PHE A 67 0.20 -7.66 1.50
CA PHE A 67 0.31 -8.81 2.39
C PHE A 67 1.78 -9.15 2.57
N THR A 68 2.29 -9.03 3.79
CA THR A 68 3.67 -9.34 4.16
C THR A 68 3.71 -10.62 4.98
N TYR A 69 4.23 -11.69 4.39
CA TYR A 69 4.52 -12.94 5.09
C TYR A 69 5.99 -12.98 5.47
N GLN A 70 6.27 -13.38 6.72
CA GLN A 70 7.64 -13.62 7.16
C GLN A 70 7.71 -14.91 7.97
N SER A 71 8.57 -15.83 7.53
CA SER A 71 8.95 -17.00 8.32
C SER A 71 10.18 -16.63 9.15
N LEU A 72 10.07 -16.79 10.47
CA LEU A 72 11.17 -16.62 11.39
C LEU A 72 11.80 -17.99 11.67
N PRO A 73 13.13 -18.10 11.70
CA PRO A 73 13.79 -19.36 12.03
C PRO A 73 13.53 -19.69 13.50
N SER A 74 13.12 -20.93 13.77
CA SER A 74 12.87 -21.43 15.13
C SER A 74 14.17 -21.57 15.95
N VAL A 75 15.30 -21.71 15.26
CA VAL A 75 16.64 -21.94 15.84
C VAL A 75 17.67 -21.28 14.90
N PRO A 76 18.75 -20.64 15.41
CA PRO A 76 19.85 -20.20 14.57
C PRO A 76 20.38 -21.36 13.73
N VAL A 77 20.65 -21.11 12.44
CA VAL A 77 21.18 -22.15 11.53
C VAL A 77 22.63 -22.50 11.91
N ALA A 78 23.35 -21.52 12.44
CA ALA A 78 24.62 -21.65 13.14
C ALA A 78 24.73 -20.49 14.15
N GLU A 79 25.76 -20.52 15.00
CA GLU A 79 25.98 -19.55 16.10
C GLU A 79 25.88 -18.08 15.65
N ASN A 80 26.25 -17.80 14.39
CA ASN A 80 26.25 -16.45 13.80
C ASN A 80 25.41 -16.32 12.51
N ILE A 81 24.53 -17.29 12.20
CA ILE A 81 23.77 -17.33 10.94
C ILE A 81 22.27 -17.39 11.22
N THR A 82 21.56 -16.36 10.73
CA THR A 82 20.09 -16.27 10.77
C THR A 82 19.55 -16.34 9.34
N LEU A 83 18.60 -17.24 9.10
CA LEU A 83 17.87 -17.29 7.84
C LEU A 83 16.57 -16.49 7.98
N ASN A 84 16.40 -15.44 7.19
CA ASN A 84 15.17 -14.65 7.18
C ASN A 84 14.48 -14.79 5.81
N ALA A 85 13.22 -15.25 5.80
CA ALA A 85 12.43 -15.38 4.59
C ALA A 85 11.21 -14.47 4.69
N LYS A 86 11.21 -13.39 3.89
CA LYS A 86 10.11 -12.43 3.76
C LYS A 86 9.59 -12.44 2.33
N ARG A 87 8.26 -12.47 2.17
CA ARG A 87 7.56 -12.38 0.89
C ARG A 87 6.44 -11.36 0.98
N GLU A 88 6.23 -10.64 -0.10
CA GLU A 88 5.16 -9.65 -0.21
C GLU A 88 4.28 -9.96 -1.41
N LEU A 89 2.96 -9.88 -1.21
CA LEU A 89 1.96 -9.94 -2.26
C LEU A 89 1.21 -8.61 -2.26
N VAL A 90 1.32 -7.87 -3.35
CA VAL A 90 0.75 -6.52 -3.47
C VAL A 90 -0.44 -6.54 -4.42
N PHE A 91 -1.61 -6.16 -3.90
CA PHE A 91 -2.78 -5.87 -4.70
C PHE A 91 -2.84 -4.37 -4.97
N LYS A 92 -2.50 -3.99 -6.21
CA LYS A 92 -2.48 -2.58 -6.62
C LYS A 92 -3.89 -2.01 -6.73
N ASN A 93 -4.07 -0.76 -6.29
CA ASN A 93 -5.34 -0.02 -6.31
C ASN A 93 -6.53 -0.84 -5.77
N THR A 94 -6.27 -1.64 -4.73
CA THR A 94 -7.25 -2.57 -4.16
C THR A 94 -7.26 -2.39 -2.66
N GLN A 95 -8.43 -2.06 -2.11
CA GLN A 95 -8.65 -1.92 -0.67
C GLN A 95 -8.60 -3.27 0.05
N LEU A 96 -8.31 -3.25 1.34
CA LEU A 96 -7.96 -4.43 2.13
C LEU A 96 -9.05 -5.48 2.17
N ASP A 97 -10.31 -5.09 2.35
CA ASP A 97 -11.41 -6.05 2.41
C ASP A 97 -11.59 -6.76 1.06
N THR A 98 -11.51 -6.02 -0.05
CA THR A 98 -11.54 -6.58 -1.40
C THR A 98 -10.35 -7.50 -1.65
N ALA A 99 -9.15 -7.08 -1.26
CA ALA A 99 -7.94 -7.89 -1.42
C ALA A 99 -8.01 -9.19 -0.62
N ARG A 100 -8.56 -9.16 0.60
CA ARG A 100 -8.83 -10.35 1.41
C ARG A 100 -9.81 -11.30 0.71
N VAL A 101 -10.90 -10.78 0.13
CA VAL A 101 -11.86 -11.60 -0.64
C VAL A 101 -11.18 -12.24 -1.85
N ILE A 102 -10.38 -11.48 -2.61
CA ILE A 102 -9.62 -12.03 -3.74
C ILE A 102 -8.71 -13.16 -3.28
N LEU A 103 -7.97 -12.97 -2.18
CA LEU A 103 -7.04 -13.97 -1.66
C LEU A 103 -7.76 -15.21 -1.09
N LEU A 104 -8.95 -15.05 -0.52
CA LEU A 104 -9.83 -16.16 -0.10
C LEU A 104 -10.28 -17.02 -1.28
N GLN A 105 -10.58 -16.39 -2.42
CA GLN A 105 -11.06 -17.07 -3.63
C GLN A 105 -9.93 -17.68 -4.46
N ASN A 106 -8.70 -17.18 -4.33
CA ASN A 106 -7.56 -17.57 -5.16
C ASN A 106 -6.45 -18.22 -4.33
N LYS A 107 -6.69 -19.47 -3.88
CA LYS A 107 -5.72 -20.27 -3.12
C LYS A 107 -4.28 -20.25 -3.67
N PRO A 108 -4.04 -20.32 -5.00
CA PRO A 108 -2.67 -20.27 -5.53
C PRO A 108 -1.88 -19.01 -5.14
N TYR A 109 -2.53 -17.85 -5.03
CA TYR A 109 -1.85 -16.60 -4.64
C TYR A 109 -1.37 -16.64 -3.20
N PHE A 110 -2.16 -17.24 -2.30
CA PHE A 110 -1.74 -17.43 -0.91
C PHE A 110 -0.59 -18.43 -0.81
N ASN A 111 -0.63 -19.53 -1.56
CA ASN A 111 0.48 -20.49 -1.60
C ASN A 111 1.77 -19.86 -2.14
N GLN A 112 1.69 -18.97 -3.14
CA GLN A 112 2.84 -18.21 -3.62
C GLN A 112 3.39 -17.25 -2.57
N LEU A 113 2.52 -16.56 -1.83
CA LEU A 113 2.91 -15.67 -0.74
C LEU A 113 3.65 -16.43 0.36
N VAL A 114 3.16 -17.60 0.77
CA VAL A 114 3.80 -18.39 1.82
C VAL A 114 5.03 -19.15 1.29
N GLY A 115 5.03 -19.52 0.00
CA GLY A 115 6.10 -20.28 -0.65
C GLY A 115 5.97 -21.80 -0.51
N GLU A 116 4.82 -22.29 -0.05
CA GLU A 116 4.49 -23.71 0.04
C GLU A 116 2.97 -23.91 -0.12
N GLU A 117 2.56 -25.16 -0.37
CA GLU A 117 1.14 -25.47 -0.46
C GLU A 117 0.49 -25.52 0.93
N LYS A 118 -0.53 -24.69 1.15
CA LYS A 118 -1.39 -24.74 2.33
C LYS A 118 -2.77 -25.30 1.96
N PRO A 119 -3.16 -26.51 2.42
CA PRO A 119 -4.42 -27.15 2.01
C PRO A 119 -5.65 -26.27 2.22
N LYS A 120 -5.75 -25.61 3.39
CA LYS A 120 -6.86 -24.73 3.78
C LYS A 120 -6.75 -23.30 3.23
N GLY A 121 -5.65 -22.97 2.54
CA GLY A 121 -5.42 -21.65 1.93
C GLY A 121 -5.49 -20.50 2.93
N PHE A 122 -5.83 -19.31 2.42
CA PHE A 122 -5.90 -18.10 3.23
C PHE A 122 -7.05 -18.11 4.24
N ALA A 123 -8.11 -18.89 4.02
CA ALA A 123 -9.28 -18.94 4.91
C ALA A 123 -8.91 -19.29 6.36
N ALA A 124 -8.00 -20.26 6.54
CA ALA A 124 -7.55 -20.69 7.86
C ALA A 124 -6.80 -19.59 8.63
N VAL A 125 -6.16 -18.65 7.93
CA VAL A 125 -5.43 -17.52 8.51
C VAL A 125 -6.34 -16.30 8.69
N ASN A 126 -7.21 -16.06 7.71
CA ASN A 126 -8.05 -14.86 7.62
C ASN A 126 -8.96 -14.66 8.83
N GLN A 127 -9.46 -15.75 9.42
CA GLN A 127 -10.31 -15.73 10.61
C GLN A 127 -9.57 -15.30 11.89
N PHE A 128 -8.23 -15.36 11.89
CA PHE A 128 -7.37 -14.98 13.02
C PHE A 128 -6.64 -13.64 12.80
N LEU A 129 -7.03 -12.88 11.76
CA LEU A 129 -6.55 -11.52 11.56
C LEU A 129 -7.26 -10.57 12.52
N THR A 130 -6.49 -9.77 13.25
CA THR A 130 -6.99 -8.64 14.06
C THR A 130 -6.60 -7.34 13.39
N CYS A 131 -7.58 -6.46 13.13
CA CYS A 131 -7.35 -5.19 12.44
C CYS A 131 -7.45 -3.99 13.39
N GLN A 132 -6.63 -2.97 13.13
CA GLN A 132 -6.64 -1.67 13.80
C GLN A 132 -6.69 -0.54 12.78
#